data_AF-A0A941SFR1-F1
#
_entry.id   AF-A0A941SFR1-F1
#
_cell.length_a   1.000
_cell.length_b   1.000
_cell.length_c   1.000
_cell.angle_alpha   90.00
_cell.angle_beta   90.00
_cell.angle_gamma   90.00
#
_symmetry.space_group_name_H-M   'P 1'
#
loop_
_entity.id
_entity.type
_entity.pdbx_description
1 polymer ?
#
loop_
_entity_poly.entity_id
_entity_poly.type
_entity_poly.pdbx_seq_one_letter_code
_entity_poly.pdbx_strand_id
1 'polypeptide(L)' 'MMKKILMLGSLVASVILYGTYMMTGNGSLLAFVLLGLLISFVCAMLFLTDK' A
#
# COMPACT_ATOMS: atom_id res chain seq x y z
N MET A 1 7.32 -17.21 1.96
CA MET A 1 7.75 -16.14 2.89
C MET A 1 7.90 -14.78 2.22
N MET A 2 8.52 -14.66 1.02
CA MET A 2 8.69 -13.39 0.29
C MET A 2 7.41 -12.59 0.02
N LYS A 3 6.30 -13.24 -0.38
CA LYS A 3 5.03 -12.55 -0.69
C LYS A 3 4.48 -11.73 0.50
N LYS A 4 4.60 -12.25 1.73
CA LYS A 4 4.12 -11.56 2.96
C LYS A 4 4.93 -10.31 3.29
N ILE A 5 6.25 -10.37 3.11
CA ILE A 5 7.16 -9.25 3.38
C ILE A 5 6.89 -8.12 2.39
N LEU A 6 6.66 -8.46 1.11
CA LEU A 6 6.33 -7.50 0.06
C LEU A 6 4.99 -6.80 0.33
N MET A 7 3.99 -7.56 0.78
CA MET A 7 2.67 -7.04 1.13
C MET A 7 2.71 -6.11 2.36
N LEU A 8 3.48 -6.47 3.40
CA LEU A 8 3.75 -5.63 4.57
C LEU A 8 4.53 -4.35 4.20
N GLY A 9 5.54 -4.47 3.32
CA GLY A 9 6.29 -3.31 2.83
C GLY A 9 5.42 -2.30 2.10
N SER A 10 4.54 -2.77 1.20
CA SER A 10 3.58 -1.91 0.48
C SER A 10 2.58 -1.23 1.41
N LEU A 11 2.18 -1.93 2.48
CA LEU A 11 1.27 -1.39 3.48
C LEU A 11 1.94 -0.28 4.30
N VAL A 12 3.18 -0.51 4.76
CA VAL A 12 3.97 0.48 5.49
C VAL A 12 4.24 1.71 4.62
N ALA A 13 4.61 1.53 3.35
CA ALA A 13 4.79 2.63 2.40
C ALA A 13 3.51 3.46 2.22
N SER A 14 2.34 2.81 2.14
CA SER A 14 1.05 3.51 2.02
C SER A 14 0.70 4.31 3.27
N VAL A 15 1.00 3.78 4.46
CA VAL A 15 0.79 4.48 5.74
C VAL A 15 1.69 5.71 5.86
N ILE A 16 2.96 5.60 5.42
CA ILE A 16 3.90 6.74 5.42
C ILE A 16 3.44 7.82 4.43
N LEU A 17 3.04 7.43 3.21
CA LEU A 17 2.49 8.35 2.21
C LEU A 17 1.20 9.04 2.67
N TYR A 18 0.38 8.36 3.47
CA TYR A 18 -0.82 8.94 4.05
C TYR A 18 -0.48 9.94 5.17
N GLY A 19 0.51 9.62 6.00
CA GLY A 19 1.03 10.54 7.02
C GLY A 19 1.60 11.82 6.40
N THR A 20 2.34 11.72 5.30
CA THR A 20 2.85 12.89 4.58
C THR A 20 1.73 13.67 3.89
N TYR A 21 0.69 12.99 3.36
CA TYR A 21 -0.51 13.67 2.86
C TYR A 21 -1.18 14.54 3.93
N MET A 22 -1.34 14.03 5.16
CA MET A 22 -1.92 14.79 6.28
C MET A 22 -1.09 16.02 6.66
N MET A 23 0.24 15.95 6.51
CA MET A 23 1.14 17.07 6.82
C MET A 23 1.21 18.12 5.69
N THR A 24 1.23 17.70 4.43
CA THR A 24 1.41 18.60 3.27
C THR A 24 0.09 19.10 2.66
N GLY A 25 -1.04 18.39 2.90
CA GLY A 25 -2.36 18.73 2.35
C GLY A 25 -2.48 18.58 0.82
N ASN A 26 -1.48 17.94 0.19
CA ASN A 26 -1.35 17.92 -1.26
C ASN A 26 -2.12 16.74 -1.86
N GLY A 27 -3.25 17.02 -2.53
CA GLY A 27 -4.17 16.01 -3.09
C GLY A 27 -3.52 14.94 -3.97
N SER A 28 -2.39 15.27 -4.62
CA SER A 28 -1.63 14.33 -5.45
C SER A 28 -1.07 13.14 -4.66
N LEU A 29 -0.71 13.31 -3.39
CA LEU A 29 -0.19 12.23 -2.53
C LEU A 29 -1.27 11.17 -2.25
N LEU A 30 -2.55 11.54 -2.26
CA LEU A 30 -3.66 10.62 -2.09
C LEU A 30 -3.69 9.57 -3.20
N ALA A 31 -3.39 9.96 -4.44
CA ALA A 31 -3.32 9.04 -5.58
C ALA A 31 -2.20 8.01 -5.40
N PHE A 32 -1.05 8.42 -4.86
CA PHE A 32 0.06 7.52 -4.53
C PHE A 32 -0.28 6.56 -3.37
N VAL A 33 -1.02 7.03 -2.36
CA VAL A 33 -1.55 6.18 -1.27
C VAL A 33 -2.51 5.12 -1.82
N LEU A 34 -3.45 5.53 -2.67
CA LEU A 34 -4.41 4.64 -3.32
C LEU A 34 -3.72 3.58 -4.19
N LEU A 35 -2.69 3.96 -4.95
CA LEU A 35 -1.87 3.02 -5.72
C LEU A 35 -1.15 1.99 -4.82
N GLY A 36 -0.54 2.43 -3.72
CA GLY A 36 0.14 1.53 -2.77
C GLY A 36 -0.83 0.56 -2.08
N LEU A 37 -2.03 1.02 -1.74
CA LEU A 37 -3.11 0.19 -1.20
C LEU A 37 -3.63 -0.82 -2.24
N LEU A 38 -3.81 -0.40 -3.49
CA LEU A 38 -4.25 -1.27 -4.57
C LEU A 38 -3.26 -2.43 -4.80
N ILE A 39 -1.96 -2.14 -4.83
CA ILE A 39 -0.91 -3.14 -4.98
C ILE A 39 -0.91 -4.11 -3.78
N SER A 40 -1.06 -3.60 -2.56
CA SER A 40 -1.16 -4.42 -1.36
C SER A 40 -2.39 -5.34 -1.41
N PHE A 41 -3.53 -4.84 -1.90
CA PHE A 41 -4.78 -5.60 -2.03
C PHE A 41 -4.70 -6.68 -3.11
N VAL A 42 -4.10 -6.38 -4.27
CA VAL A 42 -3.88 -7.37 -5.34
C VAL A 42 -2.92 -8.47 -4.87
N CYS A 43 -1.85 -8.11 -4.15
CA CYS A 43 -0.98 -9.09 -3.51
C CYS A 43 -1.74 -9.97 -2.48
N ALA A 44 -2.67 -9.37 -1.72
CA ALA A 44 -3.53 -10.09 -0.79
C ALA A 44 -4.38 -11.14 -1.50
N MET A 45 -5.10 -10.72 -2.53
CA MET A 45 -5.97 -11.59 -3.33
C MET A 45 -5.19 -12.72 -3.98
N LEU A 46 -4.03 -12.42 -4.57
CA LEU A 46 -3.15 -13.44 -5.13
C LEU A 46 -2.69 -14.42 -4.06
N PHE A 47 -2.34 -13.95 -2.87
CA PHE A 47 -1.94 -14.84 -1.76
C PHE A 47 -3.08 -15.71 -1.25
N LEU A 48 -4.31 -15.19 -1.23
CA LEU A 48 -5.51 -15.95 -0.82
C LEU A 48 -6.00 -16.92 -1.91
N THR A 49 -5.80 -16.60 -3.19
CA THR A 49 -6.16 -17.46 -4.33
C THR A 49 -5.19 -18.63 -4.50
N ASP A 50 -3.93 -18.44 -4.11
CA ASP A 50 -2.88 -19.47 -4.15
C ASP A 50 -3.02 -20.52 -3.01
N LYS A 51 -4.09 -20.43 -2.20
CA LYS A 51 -4.31 -21.23 -0.98
C LYS A 51 -5.68 -21.92 -1.03
#